data_AF-A0A2W5WXA8-F1
#
_entry.id   AF-A0A2W5WXA8-F1
#
_cell.length_a   1.000
_cell.length_b   1.000
_cell.length_c   1.000
_cell.angle_alpha   90.00
_cell.angle_beta   90.00
_cell.angle_gamma   90.00
#
_symmetry.space_group_name_H-M   'P 1'
#
loop_
_entity.id
_entity.type
_entity.pdbx_description
1 polymer ?
#
loop_
_entity_poly.entity_id
_entity_poly.type
_entity_poly.pdbx_seq_one_letter_code
_entity_poly.pdbx_strand_id
1 'polypeptide(L)' 'MVVRFEKAAWSVPEFAQAVGISQQGVRDLIRAGRIKAKRLNPDLDLRSKYLITTTPAEFTDSLVDA' A
#
# COMPACT_ATOMS: atom_id res chain seq x y z
N MET A 1 18.81 -7.00 -16.34
CA MET A 1 18.70 -5.63 -15.82
C MET A 1 17.43 -5.56 -14.99
N VAL A 2 17.54 -5.73 -13.67
CA VAL A 2 16.38 -5.73 -12.76
C VAL A 2 15.99 -4.27 -12.56
N VAL A 3 14.84 -3.88 -13.10
CA VAL A 3 14.31 -2.53 -12.92
C VAL A 3 13.90 -2.39 -11.45
N ARG A 4 14.81 -1.88 -10.61
CA ARG A 4 14.49 -1.46 -9.25
C ARG A 4 13.62 -0.21 -9.35
N PHE A 5 12.32 -0.40 -9.43
CA PHE A 5 11.38 0.67 -9.12
C PHE A 5 11.46 0.92 -7.61
N GLU A 6 12.43 1.72 -7.18
CA GLU A 6 12.44 2.35 -5.86
C GLU A 6 11.37 3.46 -5.81
N LYS A 7 10.11 3.11 -6.12
CA LYS A 7 8.98 3.89 -5.61
C LYS A 7 8.89 3.54 -4.13
N ALA A 8 9.61 4.28 -3.29
CA ALA A 8 9.61 4.14 -1.83
C ALA A 8 8.24 4.41 -1.18
N ALA A 9 7.25 4.79 -1.99
CA ALA A 9 5.95 5.28 -1.56
C ALA A 9 4.90 5.06 -2.66
N TRP A 10 3.83 4.36 -2.32
CA TRP A 10 2.67 4.15 -3.18
C TRP A 10 1.44 4.82 -2.57
N SER A 11 0.65 5.52 -3.38
CA SER A 11 -0.67 5.96 -2.95
C SER A 11 -1.62 4.76 -2.88
N VAL A 12 -2.62 4.79 -2.00
CA VAL A 12 -3.71 3.78 -1.96
C VAL A 12 -4.28 3.43 -3.34
N PRO A 13 -4.67 4.38 -4.21
CA PRO A 13 -5.17 4.05 -5.55
C PRO A 13 -4.13 3.39 -6.46
N GLU A 14 -2.86 3.82 -6.40
CA GLU A 14 -1.79 3.23 -7.21
C GLU A 14 -1.49 1.80 -6.76
N PHE A 15 -1.41 1.57 -5.45
CA PHE A 15 -1.18 0.24 -4.89
C PHE A 15 -2.36 -0.69 -5.22
N ALA A 16 -3.59 -0.24 -5.01
CA ALA A 16 -4.81 -0.98 -5.34
C ALA A 16 -4.79 -1.50 -6.80
N GLN A 17 -4.41 -0.64 -7.75
CA GLN A 17 -4.29 -1.02 -9.15
C GLN A 17 -3.16 -2.04 -9.40
N ALA A 18 -2.02 -1.88 -8.71
CA ALA A 18 -0.87 -2.77 -8.88
C ALA A 18 -1.13 -4.20 -8.37
N VAL A 19 -1.87 -4.36 -7.26
CA VAL A 19 -2.23 -5.68 -6.69
C VAL A 19 -3.61 -6.20 -7.12
N GLY A 20 -4.38 -5.41 -7.88
CA GLY A 20 -5.69 -5.83 -8.38
C GLY A 20 -6.78 -5.93 -7.31
N ILE A 21 -6.68 -5.17 -6.22
CA ILE A 21 -7.70 -5.13 -5.14
C ILE A 21 -8.35 -3.76 -5.04
N SER A 22 -9.52 -3.68 -4.39
CA SER A 22 -10.21 -2.41 -4.19
C SER A 22 -9.43 -1.49 -3.24
N GLN A 23 -9.53 -0.16 -3.44
CA GLN A 23 -8.92 0.83 -2.54
C GLN A 23 -9.37 0.67 -1.09
N GLN A 24 -10.62 0.24 -0.86
CA GLN A 24 -11.12 -0.06 0.46
C GLN A 24 -10.40 -1.26 1.09
N GLY A 25 -10.20 -2.34 0.32
CA GLY A 25 -9.42 -3.51 0.75
C GLY A 25 -7.98 -3.13 1.12
N VAL A 26 -7.33 -2.25 0.36
CA VAL A 26 -6.00 -1.73 0.72
C VAL A 26 -6.03 -1.02 2.07
N ARG A 27 -7.04 -0.18 2.34
CA ARG A 27 -7.18 0.51 3.64
C ARG A 27 -7.42 -0.45 4.79
N ASP A 28 -8.23 -1.48 4.57
CA ASP A 28 -8.50 -2.50 5.58
C ASP A 28 -7.25 -3.34 5.87
N LEU A 29 -6.44 -3.64 4.86
CA LEU A 29 -5.14 -4.31 5.03
C LEU A 29 -4.11 -3.43 5.78
N ILE A 30 -4.09 -2.12 5.52
CA ILE A 30 -3.29 -1.16 6.30
C ILE A 30 -3.76 -1.15 7.76
N ARG A 31 -5.08 -1.10 8.01
CA ARG A 31 -5.66 -1.14 9.37
C ARG A 31 -5.37 -2.45 10.09
N ALA A 32 -5.38 -3.56 9.37
CA ALA A 32 -5.03 -4.88 9.88
C ALA A 32 -3.52 -5.07 10.09
N GLY A 33 -2.68 -4.07 9.76
CA GLY A 33 -1.22 -4.15 9.89
C GLY A 33 -0.55 -5.08 8.89
N ARG A 34 -1.27 -5.55 7.87
CA ARG A 34 -0.75 -6.42 6.80
C ARG A 34 0.08 -5.64 5.78
N ILE A 35 -0.19 -4.35 5.63
CA ILE A 35 0.54 -3.44 4.74
C ILE A 35 1.14 -2.32 5.57
N LYS A 36 2.44 -2.07 5.41
CA LYS A 36 3.11 -0.94 6.05
C LYS A 36 2.75 0.33 5.29
N ALA A 37 2.13 1.28 5.98
CA ALA A 37 1.82 2.59 5.42
C ALA A 37 2.02 3.69 6.45
N LYS A 38 2.47 4.86 5.99
CA LYS A 38 2.60 6.08 6.79
C LYS A 38 1.46 7.02 6.45
N ARG A 39 0.78 7.54 7.47
CA ARG A 39 -0.23 8.58 7.28
C ARG A 39 0.49 9.91 7.02
N LEU A 40 0.19 10.55 5.89
CA LEU A 40 0.85 11.81 5.50
C LEU A 40 0.20 13.04 6.14
N ASN A 41 -1.10 13.00 6.39
CA ASN A 41 -1.84 14.14 6.95
C ASN A 41 -2.32 13.84 8.38
N PRO A 42 -1.95 14.69 9.35
CA PRO A 42 -2.56 14.67 10.67
C PRO A 42 -4.00 15.21 10.62
N ASP A 43 -4.32 16.10 9.68
CA ASP A 43 -5.67 16.60 9.46
C ASP A 43 -6.67 15.48 9.12
N LEU A 44 -7.76 15.46 9.87
CA LEU A 44 -8.87 14.51 9.71
C LEU A 44 -9.78 14.89 8.54
N ASP A 45 -9.88 16.18 8.21
CA ASP A 45 -10.71 16.72 7.12
C ASP A 45 -10.15 16.43 5.72
N LEU A 46 -8.83 16.33 5.59
CA LEU A 46 -8.20 15.92 4.35
C LEU A 46 -8.23 14.40 4.27
N ARG A 47 -9.06 13.84 3.37
CA ARG A 47 -9.11 12.39 3.02
C ARG A 47 -7.75 11.75 3.27
N SER A 48 -7.64 10.96 4.34
CA SER A 48 -6.34 10.55 4.87
C SER A 48 -5.49 9.92 3.76
N LYS A 49 -4.43 10.62 3.35
CA LYS A 49 -3.47 10.09 2.38
C LYS A 49 -2.55 9.13 3.12
N TYR A 50 -2.70 7.84 2.84
CA TYR A 50 -1.74 6.82 3.24
C TYR A 50 -0.67 6.69 2.17
N LEU A 51 0.58 6.73 2.61
CA LEU A 51 1.77 6.46 1.83
C LEU A 51 2.20 5.02 2.15
N ILE A 52 1.90 4.10 1.25
CA ILE A 52 2.23 2.69 1.41
C ILE A 52 3.71 2.51 1.11
N THR A 53 4.46 1.94 2.06
CA THR A 53 5.90 1.69 1.91
C THR A 53 6.18 0.24 1.53
N THR A 54 5.21 -0.66 1.73
CA THR A 54 5.27 -2.03 1.23
C THR A 54 5.17 -2.04 -0.29
N THR A 55 6.03 -2.79 -0.96
CA THR A 55 5.92 -2.98 -2.40
C THR A 55 4.85 -4.00 -2.77
N PRO A 56 4.20 -3.88 -3.94
CA PRO A 56 3.25 -4.89 -4.43
C PRO A 56 3.84 -6.30 -4.45
N ALA A 57 5.13 -6.44 -4.80
CA ALA A 57 5.83 -7.73 -4.82
C ALA A 57 5.94 -8.35 -3.42
N GLU A 58 6.36 -7.58 -2.40
CA GLU A 58 6.42 -8.06 -1.01
C GLU A 58 5.05 -8.49 -0.49
N PHE A 59 3.98 -7.77 -0.88
CA PHE A 59 2.62 -8.14 -0.49
C PHE A 59 2.18 -9.45 -1.15
N THR A 60 2.40 -9.60 -2.46
CA THR A 60 2.06 -10.84 -3.18
C THR A 60 2.85 -12.03 -2.67
N ASP A 61 4.14 -11.87 -2.37
CA ASP A 61 4.99 -12.90 -1.77
C ASP A 61 4.45 -13.36 -0.41
N SER A 62 4.06 -12.41 0.46
CA SER A 62 3.43 -12.70 1.75
C SER A 62 2.06 -13.40 1.66
N LEU A 63 1.38 -13.36 0.52
CA LEU A 63 0.12 -14.07 0.31
C LEU A 63 0.32 -15.51 -0.18
N VAL A 64 1.45 -15.81 -0.81
CA VAL A 64 1.75 -17.15 -1.36
C VAL A 64 2.31 -18.08 -0.29
N ASP A 65 2.96 -17.53 0.74
CA ASP A 65 3.58 -18.29 1.85
C ASP A 65 2.61 -18.60 3.01
N ALA A 66 1.35 -18.13 2.96
CA ALA A 66 0.34 -18.26 4.02
C ALA A 66 -0.73 -19.32 3.70
#